data_AF-A0A939QBP9-F1
#
_entry.id   AF-A0A939QBP9-F1
#
_cell.length_a   1.000
_cell.length_b   1.000
_cell.length_c   1.000
_cell.angle_alpha   90.00
_cell.angle_beta   90.00
_cell.angle_gamma   90.00
#
_symmetry.space_group_name_H-M   'P 1'
#
loop_
_entity.id
_entity.type
_entity.pdbx_description
1 polymer ?
#
loop_
_entity_poly.entity_id
_entity_poly.type
_entity_poly.pdbx_seq_one_letter_code
_entity_poly.pdbx_strand_id
1 'polypeptide(L)'
;MASTTAPQATQNISERKDVPADFDRKELSRLFSRLRHEVGVLVDDANRKSPFYARGKDEAIAKRNAAVRTLSEFADRIDMLKRQD
;
A
#
# COMPACT_ATOMS: atom_id res chain seq x y z
N MET A 1 -1.99 49.66 29.66
CA MET A 1 -2.88 48.48 29.57
C MET A 1 -2.10 47.41 28.81
N ALA A 2 -1.74 46.33 29.48
CA ALA A 2 -0.70 45.38 29.07
C ALA A 2 -1.18 44.43 27.96
N SER A 3 -0.33 44.22 26.95
CA SER A 3 -0.50 43.20 25.91
C SER A 3 0.13 41.90 26.38
N THR A 4 -0.70 40.92 26.75
CA THR A 4 -0.25 39.59 27.17
C THR A 4 -0.07 38.70 25.94
N THR A 5 1.16 38.60 25.42
CA THR A 5 1.52 37.63 24.39
C THR A 5 1.75 36.28 25.07
N ALA A 6 0.90 35.29 24.79
CA ALA A 6 1.10 33.92 25.28
C ALA A 6 2.29 33.27 24.53
N PRO A 7 3.18 32.52 25.20
CA PRO A 7 4.24 31.80 24.53
C PRO A 7 3.66 30.63 23.72
N GLN A 8 3.87 30.64 22.41
CA GLN A 8 3.69 29.44 21.58
C GLN A 8 4.71 28.39 22.06
N ALA A 9 4.21 27.32 22.65
CA ALA A 9 4.99 26.13 22.92
C ALA A 9 5.30 25.46 21.57
N THR A 10 6.46 25.77 21.00
CA THR A 10 7.09 24.96 19.96
C THR A 10 7.41 23.61 20.59
N GLN A 11 6.56 22.62 20.39
CA GLN A 11 6.93 21.24 20.67
C GLN A 11 8.03 20.86 19.68
N ASN A 12 9.28 20.93 20.18
CA ASN A 12 10.46 20.37 19.54
C ASN A 12 10.23 18.86 19.40
N ILE A 13 9.71 18.41 18.27
CA ILE A 13 9.72 17.00 17.89
C ILE A 13 11.12 16.72 17.33
N SER A 14 12.09 16.67 18.22
CA SER A 14 13.42 16.13 17.92
C SER A 14 13.79 15.29 19.12
N GLU A 15 13.61 13.97 18.95
CA GLU A 15 14.23 12.84 19.65
C GLU A 15 13.27 11.62 19.69
N ARG A 16 12.82 11.17 18.52
CA ARG A 16 12.71 9.72 18.26
C ARG A 16 13.90 9.34 17.39
N LYS A 17 14.99 9.02 18.06
CA LYS A 17 16.24 8.54 17.49
C LYS A 17 16.06 7.08 17.06
N ASP A 18 15.16 6.83 16.09
CA ASP A 18 14.94 5.56 15.38
C ASP A 18 13.87 5.67 14.26
N VAL A 19 13.43 6.87 13.85
CA VAL A 19 12.72 7.01 12.57
C VAL A 19 13.81 7.12 11.50
N PRO A 20 13.94 6.13 10.58
CA PRO A 20 14.90 6.27 9.50
C PRO A 20 14.66 7.60 8.80
N ALA A 21 15.73 8.36 8.62
CA ALA A 21 15.69 9.53 7.76
C ALA A 21 15.07 9.08 6.42
N ASP A 22 13.92 9.67 6.09
CA ASP A 22 13.18 9.51 4.86
C ASP A 22 12.41 8.20 4.63
N PHE A 23 11.46 7.87 5.51
CA PHE A 23 10.32 7.05 5.07
C PHE A 23 9.53 7.79 3.97
N ASP A 24 9.80 7.51 2.69
CA ASP A 24 9.11 8.13 1.56
C ASP A 24 7.69 7.57 1.39
N ARG A 25 6.75 8.20 2.09
CA ARG A 25 5.31 7.94 1.98
C ARG A 25 4.80 8.09 0.54
N LYS A 26 5.40 8.99 -0.25
CA LYS A 26 4.96 9.24 -1.63
C LYS A 26 5.36 8.07 -2.53
N GLU A 27 6.57 7.54 -2.39
CA GLU A 27 6.98 6.33 -3.09
C GLU A 27 6.05 5.15 -2.77
N LEU A 28 5.77 4.93 -1.49
CA LEU A 28 4.86 3.86 -1.07
C LEU A 28 3.45 4.03 -1.67
N SER A 29 2.91 5.26 -1.63
CA SER A 29 1.61 5.58 -2.22
C SER A 29 1.58 5.35 -3.73
N ARG A 30 2.64 5.74 -4.45
CA ARG A 30 2.78 5.49 -5.90
C ARG A 30 2.81 4.00 -6.20
N LEU A 31 3.57 3.23 -5.42
CA LEU A 31 3.67 1.78 -5.59
C LEU A 31 2.30 1.11 -5.41
N PHE A 32 1.58 1.41 -4.33
CA PHE A 32 0.25 0.83 -4.10
C PHE A 32 -0.79 1.30 -5.12
N SER A 33 -0.67 2.53 -5.63
CA SER A 33 -1.54 3.03 -6.70
C SER A 33 -1.33 2.23 -7.99
N ARG A 34 -0.07 1.98 -8.37
CA ARG A 34 0.26 1.11 -9.50
C ARG A 34 -0.24 -0.31 -9.28
N LEU A 35 0.04 -0.89 -8.11
CA LEU A 35 -0.38 -2.25 -7.78
C LEU A 35 -1.90 -2.42 -7.87
N ARG A 36 -2.66 -1.47 -7.32
CA ARG A 36 -4.12 -1.42 -7.44
C ARG A 36 -4.57 -1.38 -8.89
N HIS A 37 -3.91 -0.57 -9.72
CA HIS A 37 -4.25 -0.47 -11.14
C HIS A 37 -4.03 -1.81 -11.85
N GLU A 38 -2.85 -2.41 -11.74
CA GLU A 38 -2.51 -3.67 -12.42
C GLU A 38 -3.42 -4.83 -11.98
N VAL A 39 -3.70 -4.94 -10.68
CA VAL A 39 -4.60 -5.97 -10.14
C VAL A 39 -6.04 -5.69 -10.58
N GLY A 40 -6.45 -4.42 -10.62
CA GLY A 40 -7.75 -4.01 -11.15
C GLY A 40 -7.95 -4.45 -12.60
N VAL A 41 -6.93 -4.30 -13.44
CA VAL A 41 -6.96 -4.79 -14.84
C VAL A 41 -7.23 -6.29 -14.89
N LEU A 42 -6.58 -7.10 -14.05
CA LEU A 42 -6.82 -8.55 -14.00
C LEU A 42 -8.22 -8.91 -13.49
N VAL A 43 -8.76 -8.15 -12.53
CA VAL A 43 -10.13 -8.32 -12.03
C VAL A 43 -11.14 -8.02 -13.12
N ASP A 44 -10.97 -6.89 -13.81
CA ASP A 44 -11.83 -6.49 -14.91
C ASP A 44 -11.76 -7.50 -16.06
N ASP A 45 -10.56 -7.96 -16.40
CA ASP A 45 -10.35 -8.99 -17.42
C ASP A 45 -11.07 -10.30 -17.07
N ALA A 46 -10.95 -10.73 -15.82
CA ALA A 46 -11.65 -11.90 -15.31
C ALA A 46 -13.17 -11.73 -15.27
N ASN A 47 -13.71 -10.51 -15.27
CA ASN A 47 -15.16 -10.25 -15.31
C ASN A 47 -15.72 -10.14 -16.74
N ARG A 48 -14.87 -9.90 -17.74
CA ARG A 48 -15.28 -9.81 -19.15
C ARG A 48 -15.85 -11.12 -19.68
N LYS A 49 -16.80 -11.03 -20.61
CA LYS A 49 -17.31 -12.19 -21.38
C LYS A 49 -16.21 -12.82 -22.25
N SER A 50 -15.34 -11.98 -22.82
CA SER A 50 -14.16 -12.37 -23.59
C SER A 50 -12.95 -11.63 -23.01
N PRO A 51 -12.07 -12.31 -22.26
CA PRO A 51 -10.85 -11.72 -21.71
C PRO A 51 -9.84 -11.32 -22.79
N PHE A 52 -9.03 -10.31 -22.52
CA PHE A 52 -7.98 -9.79 -23.40
C PHE A 52 -6.60 -10.38 -23.09
N TYR A 53 -6.30 -10.65 -21.81
CA TYR A 53 -4.96 -11.04 -21.37
C TYR A 53 -4.85 -12.53 -21.04
N ALA A 54 -5.90 -13.31 -21.34
CA ALA A 54 -5.97 -14.74 -21.10
C ALA A 54 -6.60 -15.44 -22.31
N ARG A 55 -6.25 -16.71 -22.54
CA ARG A 55 -6.78 -17.51 -23.65
C ARG A 55 -8.24 -17.90 -23.48
N GLY A 56 -8.75 -17.81 -22.25
CA GLY A 56 -10.13 -18.13 -21.90
C GLY A 56 -10.51 -17.62 -20.52
N LYS A 57 -11.80 -17.76 -20.19
CA LYS A 57 -12.39 -17.27 -18.94
C LYS A 57 -11.72 -17.89 -17.71
N ASP A 58 -11.45 -19.18 -17.74
CA ASP A 58 -10.86 -19.90 -16.62
C ASP A 58 -9.42 -19.43 -16.34
N GLU A 59 -8.64 -19.18 -17.39
CA GLU A 59 -7.28 -18.64 -17.24
C GLU A 59 -7.31 -17.20 -16.69
N ALA A 60 -8.26 -16.37 -17.11
CA ALA A 60 -8.42 -15.01 -16.57
C ALA A 60 -8.75 -15.04 -15.07
N ILE A 61 -9.68 -15.92 -14.67
CA ILE A 61 -10.05 -16.13 -13.26
C ILE A 61 -8.85 -16.65 -12.46
N ALA A 62 -8.09 -17.60 -13.01
CA ALA A 62 -6.90 -18.14 -12.36
C ALA A 62 -5.83 -17.06 -12.15
N LYS A 63 -5.57 -16.21 -13.14
CA LYS A 63 -4.63 -15.08 -13.04
C LYS A 63 -5.06 -14.08 -11.97
N ARG A 64 -6.34 -13.69 -11.95
CA ARG A 64 -6.90 -12.83 -10.90
C ARG A 64 -6.70 -13.45 -9.51
N ASN A 65 -7.08 -14.72 -9.34
CA ASN A 65 -6.99 -15.39 -8.05
C ASN A 65 -5.53 -15.52 -7.58
N ALA A 66 -4.61 -15.82 -8.49
CA ALA A 66 -3.18 -15.86 -8.19
C ALA A 66 -2.67 -14.50 -7.71
N ALA A 67 -3.03 -13.41 -8.41
CA ALA A 67 -2.64 -12.05 -8.03
C ALA A 67 -3.17 -11.68 -6.62
N VAL A 68 -4.46 -11.93 -6.34
CA VAL A 68 -5.04 -11.67 -5.01
C VAL A 68 -4.37 -12.51 -3.94
N ARG A 69 -4.10 -13.79 -4.21
CA ARG A 69 -3.41 -14.67 -3.27
C ARG A 69 -2.01 -14.16 -2.93
N THR A 70 -1.24 -13.73 -3.94
CA THR A 70 0.10 -13.15 -3.71
C THR A 70 0.04 -11.90 -2.83
N LEU A 71 -0.98 -11.05 -2.97
CA LEU A 71 -1.18 -9.89 -2.10
C LEU A 71 -1.48 -10.31 -0.66
N SER A 72 -2.31 -11.33 -0.46
CA SER A 72 -2.59 -11.87 0.88
C SER A 72 -1.33 -12.44 1.52
N GLU A 73 -0.55 -13.25 0.78
CA GLU A 73 0.72 -13.81 1.27
C GLU A 73 1.74 -12.71 1.60
N PHE A 74 1.76 -11.61 0.85
CA PHE A 74 2.60 -10.45 1.15
C PHE A 74 2.16 -9.75 2.44
N ALA A 75 0.85 -9.57 2.65
CA ALA A 75 0.31 -9.01 3.89
C ALA A 75 0.66 -9.89 5.10
N ASP A 76 0.51 -11.21 4.98
CA ASP A 76 0.88 -12.17 6.03
C ASP A 76 2.37 -12.06 6.37
N ARG A 77 3.25 -11.94 5.37
CA ARG A 77 4.69 -11.73 5.60
C ARG A 77 4.98 -10.44 6.34
N ILE A 78 4.30 -9.34 6.01
CA ILE A 78 4.45 -8.07 6.76
C ILE A 78 4.01 -8.26 8.22
N ASP A 79 2.90 -8.97 8.44
CA ASP A 79 2.42 -9.25 9.79
C ASP A 79 3.37 -10.16 10.58
N MET A 80 4.04 -11.11 9.92
CA MET A 80 5.09 -11.91 10.55
C MET A 80 6.29 -11.05 10.96
N LEU A 81 6.73 -10.12 10.11
CA LEU A 81 7.83 -9.20 10.44
C LEU A 81 7.49 -8.32 11.65
N LYS A 82 6.23 -7.88 11.78
CA LYS A 82 5.75 -7.14 12.95
C LYS A 82 5.73 -7.94 14.26
N ARG A 83 5.72 -9.28 14.17
CA ARG A 83 5.69 -10.20 15.31
C ARG A 83 7.06 -10.78 15.64
N GLN A 84 8.05 -10.59 14.78
CA GLN A 84 9.44 -10.90 15.04
C GLN A 84 10.07 -9.72 15.81
N ASP A 85 9.73 -9.62 17.09
CA ASP A 85 10.42 -8.81 18.11
C ASP A 85 10.40 -9.58 19.43
#